data_AF-A0A1B7XW96-F1
#
_entry.id   AF-A0A1B7XW96-F1
#
_cell.length_a   1.000
_cell.length_b   1.000
_cell.length_c   1.000
_cell.angle_alpha   90.00
_cell.angle_beta   90.00
_cell.angle_gamma   90.00
#
_symmetry.space_group_name_H-M   'P 1'
#
loop_
_entity.id
_entity.type
_entity.pdbx_description
1 polymer ?
#
loop_
_entity_poly.entity_id
_entity_poly.type
_entity_poly.pdbx_seq_one_letter_code
_entity_poly.pdbx_strand_id
1 'polypeptide(L)'
;MKSLANYSRLKAESEMELQLEAEKPPITRNSFMPGFRSNPVELAWRSTCVFMFFTGALMMTTALRWAPSDKYCAAQLSVWSPLLEAVEYEERDFESGLSLESSGFTGPPTAEMEAKWESLAQVPGVLIPSERVPYLNRSVDQGFVPATASSPSSGYVGGVEVFHHLHCLNMLRQYIWRDSYPENMMPSLLKHNSPGVARNHTNHCIDTLRQALMCTGDVTPYLVYKTKGSSIKSEGPVREDFQASHKCRKFPKLLDWMMENGVVISWESVSESM
;
A
#
# COMPACT_ATOMS: atom_id res chain seq x y z
N MET A 1 -60.55 24.07 65.58
CA MET A 1 -61.57 23.12 65.11
C MET A 1 -62.21 23.68 63.85
N LYS A 2 -61.67 23.34 62.68
CA LYS A 2 -62.21 23.68 61.35
C LYS A 2 -62.56 22.36 60.67
N SER A 3 -63.82 21.96 60.73
CA SER A 3 -64.39 20.86 59.96
C SER A 3 -65.91 21.05 59.98
N LEU A 4 -66.58 20.71 58.87
CA LEU A 4 -68.02 20.76 58.56
C LEU A 4 -68.47 21.81 57.51
N ALA A 5 -67.68 22.82 57.16
CA ALA A 5 -68.05 23.78 56.09
C ALA A 5 -67.72 23.30 54.66
N ASN A 6 -66.97 22.21 54.49
CA ASN A 6 -66.53 21.73 53.17
C ASN A 6 -67.41 20.62 52.56
N TYR A 7 -68.36 20.05 53.31
CA TYR A 7 -69.16 18.92 52.80
C TYR A 7 -70.39 19.38 51.99
N SER A 8 -70.93 20.55 52.29
CA SER A 8 -72.09 21.13 51.60
C SER A 8 -71.74 21.73 50.23
N ARG A 9 -70.46 22.05 49.97
CA ARG A 9 -70.02 22.62 48.68
C ARG A 9 -69.84 21.56 47.60
N LEU A 10 -69.41 20.35 47.97
CA LEU A 10 -69.18 19.25 47.03
C LEU A 10 -70.49 18.62 46.50
N LYS A 11 -71.59 18.71 47.26
CA LYS A 11 -72.89 18.18 46.84
C LYS A 11 -73.62 19.08 45.83
N ALA A 12 -73.29 20.38 45.81
CA ALA A 12 -73.84 21.32 44.84
C ALA A 12 -73.15 21.23 43.47
N GLU A 13 -71.88 20.79 43.43
CA GLU A 13 -71.16 20.57 42.17
C GLU A 13 -71.63 19.27 41.47
N SER A 14 -71.99 18.21 42.20
CA SER A 14 -72.49 16.96 41.60
C SER A 14 -73.90 17.05 41.01
N GLU A 15 -74.75 17.95 41.50
CA GLU A 15 -76.11 18.16 40.96
C GLU A 15 -76.11 19.09 39.73
N MET A 16 -75.05 19.90 39.55
CA MET A 16 -74.83 20.69 38.33
C MET A 16 -74.28 19.84 37.17
N GLU A 17 -73.58 18.73 37.47
CA GLU A 17 -73.12 17.77 36.45
C GLU A 17 -74.27 16.91 35.87
N LEU A 18 -75.42 16.81 36.54
CA LEU A 18 -76.54 15.96 36.10
C LEU A 18 -77.56 16.64 35.15
N GLN A 19 -77.44 17.96 34.91
CA GLN A 19 -78.37 18.70 34.05
C GLN A 19 -77.78 19.26 32.75
N LEU A 20 -76.50 18.97 32.47
CA LEU A 20 -75.90 19.28 31.17
C LEU A 20 -75.72 18.05 30.26
N GLU A 21 -76.56 17.02 30.47
CA GLU A 21 -76.60 15.80 29.65
C GLU A 21 -77.78 15.80 28.65
N ALA A 22 -78.19 16.99 28.19
CA ALA A 22 -79.30 17.15 27.26
C ALA A 22 -78.97 18.13 26.12
N GLU A 23 -78.14 17.68 25.18
CA GLU A 23 -78.35 17.80 23.72
C GLU A 23 -77.13 17.23 22.99
N LYS A 24 -77.16 15.91 22.76
CA LYS A 24 -76.29 15.30 21.74
C LYS A 24 -77.04 15.47 20.40
N PRO A 25 -76.56 16.28 19.45
CA PRO A 25 -77.11 16.25 18.10
C PRO A 25 -76.94 14.83 17.54
N PRO A 26 -77.87 14.37 16.67
CA PRO A 26 -77.81 13.01 16.16
C PRO A 26 -76.48 12.78 15.47
N ILE A 27 -75.77 11.72 15.87
CA ILE A 27 -74.61 11.21 15.16
C ILE A 27 -75.12 10.76 13.78
N THR A 28 -75.09 11.67 12.82
CA THR A 28 -75.15 11.32 11.41
C THR A 28 -73.83 10.63 11.10
N ARG A 29 -73.86 9.29 11.10
CA ARG A 29 -72.79 8.44 10.60
C ARG A 29 -72.71 8.59 9.08
N ASN A 30 -72.20 9.73 8.62
CA ASN A 30 -71.85 9.99 7.24
C ASN A 30 -70.51 10.73 7.18
N SER A 31 -69.48 10.16 7.80
CA SER A 31 -68.13 10.31 7.27
C SER A 31 -67.93 9.17 6.27
N PHE A 32 -68.44 9.39 5.06
CA PHE A 32 -67.84 8.78 3.88
C PHE A 32 -66.37 9.19 3.96
N MET A 33 -65.47 8.28 4.37
CA MET A 33 -64.05 8.52 4.18
C MET A 33 -63.92 8.87 2.70
N PRO A 34 -63.47 10.08 2.33
CA PRO A 34 -63.30 10.39 0.93
C PRO A 34 -62.32 9.34 0.41
N GLY A 35 -62.83 8.46 -0.46
CA GLY A 35 -62.01 7.46 -1.11
C GLY A 35 -60.81 8.20 -1.67
N PHE A 36 -59.62 7.79 -1.23
CA PHE A 36 -58.35 8.43 -1.54
C PHE A 36 -58.11 8.31 -3.05
N ARG A 37 -58.78 9.13 -3.86
CA ARG A 37 -58.50 9.30 -5.29
C ARG A 37 -57.28 10.19 -5.37
N SER A 38 -56.11 9.58 -5.29
CA SER A 38 -54.85 10.28 -5.56
C SER A 38 -54.91 10.88 -6.96
N ASN A 39 -54.62 12.17 -7.08
CA ASN A 39 -54.45 12.80 -8.37
C ASN A 39 -53.26 12.11 -9.07
N PRO A 40 -53.39 11.66 -10.34
CA PRO A 40 -52.28 11.01 -11.05
C PRO A 40 -51.00 11.86 -11.07
N VAL A 41 -51.12 13.19 -11.02
CA VAL A 41 -49.99 14.12 -10.88
C VAL A 41 -49.30 14.00 -9.52
N GLU A 42 -50.07 13.89 -8.44
CA GLU A 42 -49.55 13.73 -7.07
C GLU A 42 -48.86 12.37 -6.88
N LEU A 43 -49.45 11.30 -7.45
CA LEU A 43 -48.84 9.97 -7.45
C LEU A 43 -47.52 9.96 -8.23
N ALA A 44 -47.49 10.56 -9.42
CA ALA A 44 -46.28 10.68 -10.23
C ALA A 44 -45.17 11.48 -9.52
N TRP A 45 -45.53 12.57 -8.84
CA TRP A 45 -44.60 13.36 -8.03
C TRP A 45 -44.00 12.54 -6.89
N ARG A 46 -44.84 11.85 -6.09
CA ARG A 46 -44.38 10.99 -4.99
C ARG A 46 -43.48 9.87 -5.48
N SER A 47 -43.85 9.20 -6.58
CA SER A 47 -43.01 8.16 -7.20
C SER A 47 -41.66 8.71 -7.66
N THR A 48 -41.61 9.92 -8.21
CA THR A 48 -40.36 10.58 -8.63
C THR A 48 -39.46 10.89 -7.43
N CYS A 49 -40.00 11.46 -6.36
CA CYS A 49 -39.23 11.74 -5.14
C CYS A 49 -38.66 10.45 -4.52
N VAL A 50 -39.45 9.38 -4.49
CA VAL A 50 -39.03 8.07 -3.98
C VAL A 50 -37.92 7.49 -4.87
N PHE A 51 -38.04 7.58 -6.20
CA PHE A 51 -37.00 7.15 -7.13
C PHE A 51 -35.69 7.95 -6.97
N MET A 52 -35.78 9.28 -6.82
CA MET A 52 -34.62 10.14 -6.54
C MET A 52 -33.94 9.77 -5.22
N PHE A 53 -34.73 9.45 -4.18
CA PHE A 53 -34.19 9.00 -2.90
C PHE A 53 -33.43 7.67 -3.03
N PHE A 54 -34.02 6.67 -3.69
CA PHE A 54 -33.38 5.37 -3.87
C PHE A 54 -32.14 5.43 -4.77
N THR A 55 -32.18 6.22 -5.86
CA THR A 55 -31.00 6.43 -6.71
C THR A 55 -29.90 7.18 -5.96
N GLY A 56 -30.23 8.20 -5.18
CA GLY A 56 -29.27 8.89 -4.31
C GLY A 56 -28.66 7.96 -3.25
N ALA A 57 -29.48 7.12 -2.60
CA ALA A 57 -29.00 6.12 -1.65
C ALA A 57 -28.10 5.06 -2.32
N LEU A 58 -28.42 4.63 -3.55
CA LEU A 58 -27.58 3.73 -4.33
C LEU A 58 -26.24 4.37 -4.71
N MET A 59 -26.26 5.63 -5.17
CA MET A 59 -25.03 6.38 -5.46
C MET A 59 -24.17 6.58 -4.20
N MET A 60 -24.78 6.90 -3.06
CA MET A 60 -24.07 7.05 -1.79
C MET A 60 -23.46 5.72 -1.33
N THR A 61 -24.23 4.62 -1.37
CA THR A 61 -23.72 3.30 -0.96
C THR A 61 -22.63 2.77 -1.88
N THR A 62 -22.71 3.03 -3.18
CA THR A 62 -21.66 2.69 -4.14
C THR A 62 -20.41 3.53 -3.92
N ALA A 63 -20.55 4.85 -3.71
CA ALA A 63 -19.42 5.73 -3.39
C ALA A 63 -18.72 5.34 -2.07
N LEU A 64 -19.48 5.01 -1.02
CA LEU A 64 -18.94 4.58 0.28
C LEU A 64 -18.24 3.22 0.23
N ARG A 65 -18.57 2.38 -0.76
CA ARG A 65 -17.94 1.05 -0.96
C ARG A 65 -16.87 1.05 -2.04
N TRP A 66 -16.73 2.16 -2.78
CA TRP A 66 -15.72 2.25 -3.82
C TRP A 66 -14.35 2.45 -3.17
N ALA A 67 -13.46 1.51 -3.41
CA ALA A 67 -12.06 1.61 -3.06
C ALA A 67 -11.23 1.38 -4.33
N PRO A 68 -10.19 2.19 -4.58
CA PRO A 68 -9.27 1.92 -5.68
C PRO A 68 -8.56 0.58 -5.44
N SER A 69 -8.24 -0.12 -6.53
CA SER A 69 -7.41 -1.33 -6.44
C SER A 69 -5.97 -0.96 -6.08
N ASP A 70 -5.25 -1.89 -5.46
CA ASP A 70 -3.82 -1.70 -5.17
C ASP A 70 -3.00 -1.37 -6.42
N LYS A 71 -3.35 -1.97 -7.57
CA LYS A 71 -2.71 -1.69 -8.86
C LYS A 71 -2.94 -0.25 -9.32
N TYR A 72 -4.16 0.28 -9.11
CA TYR A 72 -4.46 1.68 -9.41
C TYR A 72 -3.65 2.61 -8.49
N CYS A 73 -3.64 2.34 -7.18
CA CYS A 73 -2.85 3.12 -6.22
C CYS A 73 -1.35 3.08 -6.54
N ALA A 74 -0.80 1.92 -6.90
CA ALA A 74 0.60 1.77 -7.25
C ALA A 74 0.97 2.60 -8.49
N ALA A 75 0.11 2.63 -9.51
CA ALA A 75 0.32 3.45 -10.69
C ALA A 75 0.22 4.95 -10.39
N GLN A 76 -0.67 5.37 -9.48
CA GLN A 76 -0.82 6.78 -9.08
C GLN A 76 0.34 7.27 -8.21
N LEU A 77 0.91 6.41 -7.37
CA LEU A 77 1.94 6.75 -6.39
C LEU A 77 3.37 6.43 -6.86
N SER A 78 3.55 6.06 -8.13
CA SER A 78 4.87 5.77 -8.71
C SER A 78 5.13 6.67 -9.91
N VAL A 79 6.41 6.99 -10.13
CA VAL A 79 6.86 7.45 -11.45
C VAL A 79 6.64 6.35 -12.49
N TRP A 80 6.56 6.72 -13.77
CA TRP A 80 6.38 5.73 -14.83
C TRP A 80 7.51 4.68 -14.78
N SER A 81 7.13 3.42 -14.88
CA SER A 81 8.04 2.29 -15.00
C SER A 81 7.35 1.20 -15.83
N PRO A 82 8.09 0.48 -16.68
CA PRO A 82 7.51 -0.63 -17.42
C PRO A 82 7.01 -1.76 -16.48
N LEU A 83 7.55 -1.87 -15.26
CA LEU A 83 7.16 -2.90 -14.30
C LEU A 83 5.83 -2.65 -13.60
N LEU A 84 5.19 -1.48 -13.78
CA LEU A 84 3.93 -1.16 -13.10
C LEU A 84 2.82 -2.18 -13.38
N GLU A 85 2.88 -2.87 -14.52
CA GLU A 85 1.91 -3.91 -14.85
C GLU A 85 2.07 -5.21 -14.05
N ALA A 86 3.30 -5.51 -13.61
CA ALA A 86 3.67 -6.67 -12.80
C ALA A 86 3.52 -6.44 -11.29
N VAL A 87 3.20 -5.21 -10.87
CA VAL A 87 3.03 -4.89 -9.45
C VAL A 87 1.79 -5.59 -8.89
N GLU A 88 2.07 -6.53 -8.00
CA GLU A 88 1.11 -7.15 -7.09
C GLU A 88 1.60 -6.95 -5.64
N TYR A 89 0.67 -7.00 -4.68
CA TYR A 89 0.99 -6.87 -3.26
C TYR A 89 0.72 -8.17 -2.49
N GLU A 90 1.47 -8.35 -1.42
CA GLU A 90 1.27 -9.38 -0.40
C GLU A 90 1.52 -8.81 0.98
N GLU A 91 0.87 -9.38 1.99
CA GLU A 91 1.19 -9.11 3.40
C GLU A 91 2.06 -10.25 3.91
N ARG A 92 3.20 -9.91 4.51
CA ARG A 92 4.11 -10.90 5.11
C ARG A 92 4.86 -10.32 6.29
N ASP A 93 5.20 -11.19 7.22
CA ASP A 93 6.08 -10.86 8.33
C ASP A 93 7.53 -11.05 7.90
N PHE A 94 8.45 -10.26 8.46
CA PHE A 94 9.87 -10.49 8.24
C PHE A 94 10.39 -11.66 9.06
N GLU A 95 11.38 -12.36 8.51
CA GLU A 95 12.10 -13.39 9.24
C GLU A 95 12.92 -12.74 10.36
N SER A 96 12.86 -13.28 11.58
CA SER A 96 13.56 -12.72 12.74
C SER A 96 15.07 -12.76 12.54
N GLY A 97 15.71 -11.59 12.37
CA GLY A 97 17.15 -11.47 12.17
C GLY A 97 18.03 -11.85 13.36
N LEU A 98 17.44 -12.25 14.49
CA LEU A 98 18.16 -12.63 15.72
C LEU A 98 18.39 -14.15 15.85
N SER A 99 17.70 -14.98 15.05
CA SER A 99 18.04 -16.39 14.94
C SER A 99 19.11 -16.58 13.88
N LEU A 100 20.22 -17.22 14.25
CA LEU A 100 21.27 -17.70 13.33
C LEU A 100 20.76 -18.74 12.31
N GLU A 101 19.49 -19.14 12.38
CA GLU A 101 18.80 -19.87 11.32
C GLU A 101 18.46 -18.87 10.20
N SER A 102 19.49 -18.68 9.35
CA SER A 102 19.60 -17.61 8.37
C SER A 102 18.53 -17.69 7.29
N SER A 103 18.08 -16.53 6.81
CA SER A 103 17.40 -16.35 5.51
C SER A 103 18.21 -16.89 4.31
N GLY A 104 19.44 -17.35 4.54
CA GLY A 104 20.33 -17.87 3.51
C GLY A 104 21.02 -16.78 2.69
N PHE A 105 20.87 -15.51 3.07
CA PHE A 105 21.44 -14.34 2.38
C PHE A 105 22.58 -13.65 3.15
N THR A 106 22.96 -14.15 4.32
CA THR A 106 24.01 -13.57 5.18
C THR A 106 25.03 -14.61 5.62
N GLY A 107 26.26 -14.17 5.92
CA GLY A 107 27.36 -15.02 6.37
C GLY A 107 28.56 -15.05 5.41
N PRO A 108 29.58 -15.87 5.72
CA PRO A 108 30.78 -16.02 4.89
C PRO A 108 30.45 -16.42 3.44
N PRO A 109 31.33 -16.10 2.49
CA PRO A 109 31.10 -16.41 1.09
C PRO A 109 31.09 -17.92 0.83
N THR A 110 30.06 -18.38 0.14
CA THR A 110 29.94 -19.75 -0.36
C THR A 110 29.42 -19.70 -1.80
N ALA A 111 29.70 -20.73 -2.59
CA ALA A 111 29.19 -20.80 -3.96
C ALA A 111 27.64 -20.73 -4.01
N GLU A 112 26.97 -21.34 -3.04
CA GLU A 112 25.51 -21.28 -2.91
C GLU A 112 25.01 -19.85 -2.60
N MET A 113 25.69 -19.15 -1.69
CA MET A 113 25.38 -17.76 -1.33
C MET A 113 25.55 -16.83 -2.54
N GLU A 114 26.67 -16.95 -3.27
CA GLU A 114 26.91 -16.13 -4.46
C GLU A 114 25.86 -16.40 -5.53
N ALA A 115 25.48 -17.66 -5.78
CA ALA A 115 24.44 -18.01 -6.74
C ALA A 115 23.05 -17.45 -6.34
N LYS A 116 22.71 -17.46 -5.04
CA LYS A 116 21.46 -16.86 -4.54
C LYS A 116 21.42 -15.35 -4.73
N TRP A 117 22.53 -14.66 -4.51
CA TRP A 117 22.59 -13.21 -4.73
C TRP A 117 22.63 -12.85 -6.22
N GLU A 118 23.30 -13.66 -7.02
CA GLU A 118 23.35 -13.51 -8.48
C GLU A 118 21.95 -13.61 -9.08
N SER A 119 21.13 -14.57 -8.65
CA SER A 119 19.75 -14.70 -9.14
C SER A 119 18.81 -13.55 -8.75
N LEU A 120 19.16 -12.75 -7.73
CA LEU A 120 18.39 -11.57 -7.33
C LEU A 120 18.83 -10.27 -8.02
N ALA A 121 20.13 -10.14 -8.32
CA ALA A 121 20.72 -8.86 -8.73
C ALA A 121 21.17 -8.84 -10.20
N GLN A 122 21.52 -9.99 -10.79
CA GLN A 122 21.86 -10.07 -12.20
C GLN A 122 20.61 -10.29 -13.04
N VAL A 123 19.94 -9.18 -13.34
CA VAL A 123 18.80 -9.14 -14.25
C VAL A 123 19.18 -8.43 -15.55
N PRO A 124 18.50 -8.74 -16.67
CA PRO A 124 18.61 -7.91 -17.87
C PRO A 124 18.18 -6.47 -17.58
N GLY A 125 18.47 -5.55 -18.50
CA GLY A 125 17.92 -4.20 -18.38
C GLY A 125 16.52 -4.09 -18.94
N VAL A 126 16.01 -2.86 -18.96
CA VAL A 126 14.73 -2.52 -19.56
C VAL A 126 14.91 -1.57 -20.73
N LEU A 127 14.00 -1.68 -21.70
CA LEU A 127 13.85 -0.67 -22.73
C LEU A 127 12.94 0.46 -22.23
N ILE A 128 13.39 1.69 -22.37
CA ILE A 128 12.62 2.91 -22.11
C ILE A 128 12.25 3.52 -23.46
N PRO A 129 10.99 3.43 -23.89
CA PRO A 129 10.55 4.07 -25.14
C PRO A 129 10.74 5.59 -25.07
N SER A 130 11.06 6.21 -26.21
CA SER A 130 11.36 7.66 -26.25
C SER A 130 10.18 8.50 -25.77
N GLU A 131 8.95 8.08 -26.07
CA GLU A 131 7.71 8.73 -25.62
C GLU A 131 7.48 8.63 -24.11
N ARG A 132 8.18 7.72 -23.42
CA ARG A 132 8.07 7.53 -21.97
C ARG A 132 9.07 8.35 -21.17
N VAL A 133 10.14 8.84 -21.81
CA VAL A 133 11.19 9.67 -21.15
C VAL A 133 10.61 10.91 -20.45
N PRO A 134 9.66 11.68 -21.03
CA PRO A 134 9.08 12.84 -20.34
C PRO A 134 8.35 12.49 -19.03
N TYR A 135 7.82 11.27 -18.89
CA TYR A 135 7.17 10.80 -17.65
C TYR A 135 8.17 10.56 -16.50
N LEU A 136 9.47 10.58 -16.79
CA LEU A 136 10.55 10.52 -15.82
C LEU A 136 11.08 11.92 -15.45
N ASN A 137 10.41 12.98 -15.92
CA ASN A 137 10.88 14.37 -15.79
C ASN A 137 12.27 14.58 -16.43
N ARG A 138 12.47 13.97 -17.61
CA ARG A 138 13.71 14.01 -18.39
C ARG A 138 13.43 14.40 -19.84
N SER A 139 14.45 14.87 -20.54
CA SER A 139 14.40 15.17 -21.98
C SER A 139 15.18 14.12 -22.76
N VAL A 140 14.68 13.75 -23.94
CA VAL A 140 15.34 12.80 -24.85
C VAL A 140 16.74 13.27 -25.29
N ASP A 141 17.01 14.56 -25.24
CA ASP A 141 18.30 15.15 -25.67
C ASP A 141 19.41 15.07 -24.60
N GLN A 142 19.18 14.36 -23.48
CA GLN A 142 20.14 14.27 -22.37
C GLN A 142 21.27 13.24 -22.57
N GLY A 143 21.40 12.68 -23.78
CA GLY A 143 22.50 11.76 -24.12
C GLY A 143 22.31 10.34 -23.56
N PHE A 144 21.07 9.87 -23.42
CA PHE A 144 20.79 8.50 -22.99
C PHE A 144 21.27 7.49 -24.04
N VAL A 145 21.76 6.33 -23.56
CA VAL A 145 22.28 5.27 -24.42
C VAL A 145 21.14 4.62 -25.21
N PRO A 146 21.13 4.68 -26.56
CA PRO A 146 20.12 4.02 -27.37
C PRO A 146 20.32 2.50 -27.36
N ALA A 147 19.24 1.74 -27.52
CA ALA A 147 19.27 0.26 -27.49
C ALA A 147 19.92 -0.42 -28.72
N THR A 148 20.67 0.29 -29.54
CA THR A 148 21.09 -0.15 -30.88
C THR A 148 22.31 -1.07 -30.88
N ALA A 149 22.05 -2.37 -31.00
CA ALA A 149 22.77 -3.29 -31.90
C ALA A 149 22.00 -4.60 -32.15
N SER A 150 21.18 -5.05 -31.20
CA SER A 150 20.51 -6.36 -31.24
C SER A 150 19.02 -6.36 -30.86
N SER A 151 18.43 -5.19 -30.52
CA SER A 151 17.01 -5.08 -30.19
C SER A 151 16.20 -4.53 -31.39
N PRO A 152 15.08 -5.16 -31.79
CA PRO A 152 14.21 -4.69 -32.88
C PRO A 152 13.41 -3.41 -32.53
N SER A 153 13.58 -2.87 -31.31
CA SER A 153 12.78 -1.78 -30.75
C SER A 153 13.61 -0.50 -30.53
N SER A 154 13.04 0.63 -30.93
CA SER A 154 13.61 1.97 -30.70
C SER A 154 13.41 2.42 -29.25
N GLY A 155 14.44 2.96 -28.61
CA GLY A 155 14.37 3.49 -27.25
C GLY A 155 15.73 3.55 -26.58
N TYR A 156 15.70 3.74 -25.27
CA TYR A 156 16.89 3.87 -24.43
C TYR A 156 17.03 2.67 -23.51
N VAL A 157 18.27 2.34 -23.20
CA VAL A 157 18.62 1.29 -22.27
C VAL A 157 18.53 1.84 -20.84
N GLY A 158 17.90 1.08 -19.94
CA GLY A 158 17.78 1.45 -18.54
C GLY A 158 17.87 0.27 -17.58
N GLY A 159 18.04 0.59 -16.30
CA GLY A 159 17.88 -0.34 -15.18
C GLY A 159 16.62 -0.05 -14.39
N VAL A 160 16.29 -0.94 -13.46
CA VAL A 160 15.19 -0.75 -12.51
C VAL A 160 15.76 -0.70 -11.10
N GLU A 161 15.42 0.36 -10.35
CA GLU A 161 16.06 0.73 -9.09
C GLU A 161 16.10 -0.40 -8.05
N VAL A 162 15.04 -1.21 -7.91
CA VAL A 162 15.03 -2.31 -6.92
C VAL A 162 16.18 -3.31 -7.13
N PHE A 163 16.54 -3.59 -8.39
CA PHE A 163 17.65 -4.50 -8.70
C PHE A 163 19.00 -3.82 -8.53
N HIS A 164 19.09 -2.51 -8.80
CA HIS A 164 20.27 -1.72 -8.47
C HIS A 164 20.50 -1.64 -6.95
N HIS A 165 19.44 -1.51 -6.16
CA HIS A 165 19.51 -1.57 -4.69
C HIS A 165 19.96 -2.95 -4.20
N LEU A 166 19.43 -4.04 -4.77
CA LEU A 166 19.87 -5.40 -4.44
C LEU A 166 21.33 -5.66 -4.83
N HIS A 167 21.76 -5.15 -5.99
CA HIS A 167 23.17 -5.13 -6.38
C HIS A 167 24.01 -4.40 -5.33
N CYS A 168 23.65 -3.16 -4.97
CA CYS A 168 24.36 -2.38 -3.95
C CYS A 168 24.45 -3.11 -2.60
N LEU A 169 23.36 -3.77 -2.17
CA LEU A 169 23.32 -4.54 -0.94
C LEU A 169 24.25 -5.76 -1.01
N ASN A 170 24.27 -6.48 -2.15
CA ASN A 170 25.21 -7.57 -2.36
C ASN A 170 26.66 -7.07 -2.37
N MET A 171 26.95 -5.93 -3.01
CA MET A 171 28.28 -5.34 -3.01
C MET A 171 28.78 -5.03 -1.60
N LEU A 172 27.90 -4.53 -0.72
CA LEU A 172 28.23 -4.31 0.69
C LEU A 172 28.56 -5.62 1.41
N ARG A 173 27.74 -6.66 1.22
CA ARG A 173 28.00 -8.00 1.77
C ARG A 173 29.36 -8.52 1.30
N GLN A 174 29.62 -8.48 0.00
CA GLN A 174 30.89 -8.92 -0.59
C GLN A 174 32.09 -8.13 0.00
N TYR A 175 31.97 -6.81 0.15
CA TYR A 175 33.02 -5.96 0.68
C TYR A 175 33.32 -6.21 2.17
N ILE A 176 32.30 -6.50 2.98
CA ILE A 176 32.47 -6.88 4.39
C ILE A 176 33.24 -8.20 4.52
N TRP A 177 32.96 -9.16 3.63
CA TRP A 177 33.59 -10.48 3.64
C TRP A 177 34.83 -10.60 2.76
N ARG A 178 35.35 -9.50 2.19
CA ARG A 178 36.44 -9.49 1.20
C ARG A 178 37.68 -10.32 1.62
N ASP A 179 38.01 -10.31 2.91
CA ASP A 179 39.19 -10.98 3.46
C ASP A 179 38.95 -12.49 3.67
N SER A 180 37.71 -12.97 3.50
CA SER A 180 37.28 -14.37 3.62
C SER A 180 37.02 -15.06 2.28
N TYR A 181 37.12 -14.34 1.16
CA TYR A 181 36.91 -14.94 -0.16
C TYR A 181 38.12 -15.78 -0.59
N PRO A 182 37.89 -17.01 -1.07
CA PRO A 182 38.89 -17.74 -1.85
C PRO A 182 39.23 -16.99 -3.15
N GLU A 183 40.48 -17.05 -3.59
CA GLU A 183 40.97 -16.33 -4.78
C GLU A 183 40.15 -16.61 -6.05
N ASN A 184 39.68 -17.85 -6.22
CA ASN A 184 38.86 -18.28 -7.35
C ASN A 184 37.38 -17.84 -7.27
N MET A 185 36.94 -17.34 -6.12
CA MET A 185 35.56 -16.86 -5.88
C MET A 185 35.51 -15.35 -5.67
N MET A 186 36.66 -14.66 -5.70
CA MET A 186 36.73 -13.21 -5.53
C MET A 186 35.83 -12.48 -6.53
N PRO A 187 34.85 -11.69 -6.06
CA PRO A 187 33.97 -10.91 -6.93
C PRO A 187 34.76 -9.95 -7.83
N SER A 188 34.29 -9.71 -9.05
CA SER A 188 35.00 -8.90 -10.05
C SER A 188 35.38 -7.50 -9.56
N LEU A 189 34.51 -6.84 -8.77
CA LEU A 189 34.83 -5.54 -8.18
C LEU A 189 36.07 -5.62 -7.28
N LEU A 190 36.20 -6.68 -6.48
CA LEU A 190 37.32 -6.86 -5.55
C LEU A 190 38.56 -7.43 -6.24
N LYS A 191 38.38 -8.24 -7.29
CA LYS A 191 39.46 -8.93 -8.01
C LYS A 191 40.19 -8.05 -9.01
N HIS A 192 39.45 -7.26 -9.79
CA HIS A 192 39.98 -6.55 -10.95
C HIS A 192 40.19 -5.05 -10.71
N ASN A 193 39.80 -4.52 -9.55
CA ASN A 193 39.94 -3.10 -9.24
C ASN A 193 40.86 -2.86 -8.05
N SER A 194 41.41 -1.65 -7.97
CA SER A 194 42.20 -1.25 -6.81
C SER A 194 41.32 -1.17 -5.55
N PRO A 195 41.91 -1.31 -4.34
CA PRO A 195 41.18 -1.14 -3.08
C PRO A 195 40.46 0.22 -2.97
N GLY A 196 41.00 1.26 -3.62
CA GLY A 196 40.37 2.59 -3.67
C GLY A 196 39.08 2.61 -4.50
N VAL A 197 39.09 1.98 -5.67
CA VAL A 197 37.90 1.87 -6.54
C VAL A 197 36.82 1.03 -5.87
N ALA A 198 37.19 -0.12 -5.30
CA ALA A 198 36.24 -0.96 -4.56
C ALA A 198 35.58 -0.18 -3.41
N ARG A 199 36.37 0.56 -2.62
CA ARG A 199 35.85 1.39 -1.53
C ARG A 199 34.94 2.51 -2.01
N ASN A 200 35.30 3.19 -3.10
CA ASN A 200 34.48 4.28 -3.65
C ASN A 200 33.13 3.76 -4.15
N HIS A 201 33.13 2.61 -4.83
CA HIS A 201 31.91 1.94 -5.25
C HIS A 201 31.06 1.53 -4.04
N THR A 202 31.66 0.94 -3.00
CA THR A 202 30.96 0.64 -1.74
C THR A 202 30.35 1.89 -1.09
N ASN A 203 31.05 3.03 -1.08
CA ASN A 203 30.51 4.30 -0.58
C ASN A 203 29.30 4.78 -1.40
N HIS A 204 29.36 4.66 -2.72
CA HIS A 204 28.21 4.92 -3.59
C HIS A 204 27.03 4.01 -3.23
N CYS A 205 27.26 2.70 -3.06
CA CYS A 205 26.21 1.76 -2.66
C CYS A 205 25.54 2.13 -1.33
N ILE A 206 26.32 2.56 -0.33
CA ILE A 206 25.78 3.02 0.96
C ILE A 206 24.86 4.22 0.77
N ASP A 207 25.30 5.22 0.01
CA ASP A 207 24.49 6.43 -0.19
C ASP A 207 23.25 6.16 -1.05
N THR A 208 23.36 5.35 -2.09
CA THR A 208 22.22 4.91 -2.91
C THR A 208 21.17 4.21 -2.05
N LEU A 209 21.57 3.25 -1.21
CA LEU A 209 20.64 2.56 -0.30
C LEU A 209 20.03 3.50 0.74
N ARG A 210 20.81 4.43 1.30
CA ARG A 210 20.30 5.46 2.22
C ARG A 210 19.21 6.29 1.54
N GLN A 211 19.46 6.78 0.32
CA GLN A 211 18.50 7.56 -0.44
C GLN A 211 17.24 6.75 -0.74
N ALA A 212 17.39 5.49 -1.18
CA ALA A 212 16.28 4.59 -1.45
C ALA A 212 15.39 4.38 -0.22
N LEU A 213 15.98 4.05 0.93
CA LEU A 213 15.25 3.83 2.18
C LEU A 213 14.51 5.08 2.65
N MET A 214 15.14 6.26 2.53
CA MET A 214 14.50 7.54 2.86
C MET A 214 13.38 7.91 1.86
N CYS A 215 13.54 7.55 0.59
CA CYS A 215 12.55 7.81 -0.45
C CYS A 215 11.31 6.92 -0.27
N THR A 216 11.49 5.64 0.06
CA THR A 216 10.38 4.72 0.29
C THR A 216 9.74 4.93 1.65
N GLY A 217 10.53 5.29 2.66
CA GLY A 217 10.07 5.71 3.99
C GLY A 217 9.04 4.77 4.61
N ASP A 218 9.43 3.53 4.91
CA ASP A 218 8.50 2.55 5.49
C ASP A 218 8.00 3.02 6.86
N VAL A 219 6.69 3.25 6.96
CA VAL A 219 6.00 3.74 8.16
C VAL A 219 5.40 2.61 9.01
N THR A 220 5.69 1.35 8.67
CA THR A 220 5.21 0.17 9.41
C THR A 220 5.76 0.21 10.84
N PRO A 221 4.91 0.24 11.88
CA PRO A 221 5.38 0.25 13.25
C PRO A 221 5.94 -1.12 13.63
N TYR A 222 7.09 -1.15 14.29
CA TYR A 222 7.55 -2.34 15.00
C TYR A 222 7.16 -2.23 16.48
N LEU A 223 6.85 -3.36 17.09
CA LEU A 223 6.48 -3.42 18.51
C LEU A 223 7.70 -3.75 19.37
N VAL A 224 7.52 -3.64 20.69
CA VAL A 224 8.53 -4.02 21.67
C VAL A 224 7.93 -4.92 22.73
N TYR A 225 8.64 -5.98 23.09
CA TYR A 225 8.24 -6.96 24.08
C TYR A 225 9.06 -6.82 25.37
N LYS A 226 8.42 -7.10 26.50
CA LYS A 226 9.13 -7.35 27.76
C LYS A 226 9.68 -8.77 27.77
N THR A 227 10.93 -8.94 28.16
CA THR A 227 11.50 -10.29 28.32
C THR A 227 10.77 -11.05 29.43
N LYS A 228 10.32 -12.28 29.14
CA LYS A 228 9.66 -13.18 30.11
C LYS A 228 10.52 -13.31 31.37
N GLY A 229 9.94 -13.07 32.55
CA GLY A 229 10.64 -13.06 33.84
C GLY A 229 10.91 -11.66 34.41
N SER A 230 10.66 -10.60 33.65
CA SER A 230 10.73 -9.22 34.17
C SER A 230 9.45 -8.88 34.94
N SER A 231 9.56 -8.78 36.27
CA SER A 231 8.55 -8.08 37.08
C SER A 231 8.58 -6.58 36.78
N ILE A 232 7.50 -5.84 37.10
CA ILE A 232 7.47 -4.36 37.00
C ILE A 232 8.64 -3.69 37.77
N LYS A 233 9.27 -4.39 38.71
CA LYS A 233 10.39 -3.91 39.52
C LYS A 233 11.77 -4.38 39.05
N SER A 234 11.82 -5.26 38.05
CA SER A 234 13.06 -5.77 37.47
C SER A 234 13.03 -5.49 35.97
N GLU A 235 13.63 -4.37 35.58
CA GLU A 235 13.79 -3.90 34.21
C GLU A 235 14.69 -4.87 33.41
N GLY A 236 14.19 -6.05 33.06
CA GLY A 236 14.87 -6.87 32.07
C GLY A 236 14.85 -6.18 30.69
N PRO A 237 15.76 -6.56 29.78
CA PRO A 237 15.89 -5.89 28.49
C PRO A 237 14.58 -5.97 27.70
N VAL A 238 14.19 -4.83 27.14
CA VAL A 238 13.13 -4.75 26.13
C VAL A 238 13.69 -5.36 24.84
N ARG A 239 12.88 -6.12 24.11
CA ARG A 239 13.25 -6.70 22.82
C ARG A 239 12.37 -6.13 21.72
N GLU A 240 12.95 -5.73 20.62
CA GLU A 240 12.24 -5.28 19.43
C GLU A 240 11.59 -6.46 18.70
N ASP A 241 10.41 -6.21 18.16
CA ASP A 241 9.72 -7.11 17.24
C ASP A 241 10.19 -6.85 15.81
N PHE A 242 11.20 -7.58 15.37
CA PHE A 242 11.66 -7.51 13.98
C PHE A 242 10.81 -8.34 13.01
N GLN A 243 9.65 -8.86 13.45
CA GLN A 243 8.73 -9.65 12.65
C GLN A 243 7.42 -8.92 12.38
N ALA A 244 7.44 -7.58 12.39
CA ALA A 244 6.27 -6.79 12.05
C ALA A 244 5.71 -7.19 10.67
N SER A 245 4.39 -7.11 10.52
CA SER A 245 3.71 -7.42 9.27
C SER A 245 3.80 -6.25 8.31
N HIS A 246 4.26 -6.51 7.09
CA HIS A 246 4.46 -5.50 6.06
C HIS A 246 3.59 -5.81 4.84
N LYS A 247 3.05 -4.76 4.20
CA LYS A 247 2.44 -4.87 2.87
C LYS A 247 3.51 -4.61 1.81
N CYS A 248 4.03 -5.67 1.20
CA CYS A 248 5.12 -5.64 0.25
C CYS A 248 4.64 -5.78 -1.19
N ARG A 249 5.40 -5.27 -2.16
CA ARG A 249 5.28 -5.73 -3.55
C ARG A 249 5.81 -7.16 -3.64
N LYS A 250 5.11 -8.04 -4.35
CA LYS A 250 5.56 -9.41 -4.59
C LYS A 250 6.82 -9.39 -5.44
N PHE A 251 7.98 -9.50 -4.80
CA PHE A 251 9.26 -9.44 -5.51
C PHE A 251 9.40 -10.48 -6.63
N PRO A 252 8.97 -11.75 -6.46
CA PRO A 252 9.03 -12.73 -7.54
C PRO A 252 8.31 -12.27 -8.82
N LYS A 253 7.17 -11.58 -8.71
CA LYS A 253 6.45 -11.04 -9.87
C LYS A 253 7.26 -9.98 -10.63
N LEU A 254 8.04 -9.17 -9.91
CA LEU A 254 8.91 -8.17 -10.52
C LEU A 254 10.12 -8.83 -11.19
N LEU A 255 10.69 -9.84 -10.56
CA LEU A 255 11.81 -10.61 -11.09
C LEU A 255 11.41 -11.39 -12.34
N ASP A 256 10.30 -12.14 -12.29
CA ASP A 256 9.77 -12.91 -13.42
C ASP A 256 9.53 -12.00 -14.63
N TRP A 257 8.89 -10.85 -14.41
CA TRP A 257 8.66 -9.87 -15.47
C TRP A 257 9.96 -9.38 -16.10
N MET A 258 10.98 -9.08 -15.27
CA MET A 258 12.29 -8.65 -15.77
C MET A 258 12.98 -9.73 -16.60
N MET A 259 12.92 -10.98 -16.17
CA MET A 259 13.53 -12.09 -16.90
C MET A 259 12.82 -12.38 -18.23
N GLU A 260 11.50 -12.18 -18.28
CA GLU A 260 10.68 -12.41 -19.48
C GLU A 260 10.77 -11.27 -20.51
N ASN A 261 10.86 -10.02 -20.04
CA ASN A 261 10.71 -8.83 -20.89
C ASN A 261 11.98 -7.98 -21.00
N GLY A 262 13.02 -8.30 -20.23
CA GLY A 262 14.24 -7.53 -20.19
C GLY A 262 15.05 -7.64 -21.48
N VAL A 263 15.83 -6.59 -21.74
CA VAL A 263 16.78 -6.53 -22.85
C VAL A 263 18.17 -6.86 -22.35
N VAL A 264 18.87 -7.76 -23.05
CA VAL A 264 20.26 -8.07 -22.76
C VAL A 264 21.10 -6.87 -23.15
N ILE A 265 21.63 -6.18 -22.14
CA ILE A 265 22.58 -5.09 -22.31
C ILE A 265 23.96 -5.72 -22.18
N SER A 266 24.76 -5.69 -23.25
CA SER A 266 26.20 -5.90 -23.09
C SER A 266 26.78 -4.64 -22.45
N TRP A 267 26.97 -4.67 -21.13
CA TRP A 267 27.59 -3.55 -20.41
C TRP A 267 29.05 -3.32 -20.83
N GLU A 268 29.71 -4.36 -21.38
CA GLU A 268 31.02 -4.22 -22.06
C GLU A 268 30.91 -3.24 -23.25
N SER A 269 29.91 -3.41 -24.13
CA SER A 269 29.69 -2.49 -25.26
C SER A 269 29.29 -1.07 -24.85
N VAL A 270 28.66 -0.90 -23.68
CA VAL A 270 28.31 0.42 -23.14
C VAL A 270 29.54 1.09 -22.51
N SER A 271 30.38 0.32 -21.81
CA SER A 271 31.60 0.84 -21.18
C SER A 271 32.68 1.26 -22.17
N GLU A 272 32.74 0.66 -23.36
CA GLU A 272 33.65 1.08 -24.44
C GLU A 272 33.25 2.41 -25.09
N SER A 273 32.01 2.87 -24.85
CA SER A 273 31.47 4.13 -25.39
C SER A 273 31.56 5.32 -24.43
N MET A 274 32.11 5.13 -23.23
CA MET A 274 32.34 6.16 -22.19
C MET A 274 33.82 6.46 -22.03
#